data_AF-A0A349QA09-F1
#
_entry.id   AF-A0A349QA09-F1
#
_cell.length_a   1.000
_cell.length_b   1.000
_cell.length_c   1.000
_cell.angle_alpha   90.00
_cell.angle_beta   90.00
_cell.angle_gamma   90.00
#
_symmetry.space_group_name_H-M   'P 1'
#
loop_
_entity.id
_entity.type
_entity.pdbx_description
1 polymer ?
#
loop_
_entity_poly.entity_id
_entity_poly.type
_entity_poly.pdbx_seq_one_letter_code
_entity_poly.pdbx_strand_id
1 'polypeptide(L)'
;MLDFFARIRLCEVTVKIVVEIDLNKIAKNVLATKRLVGVPVMLMVKADAYGHGLIKVAKRAENVVDAFGVETLEEGLKLRSAGIKSEILVLALCENEIFRAYKQDLTIGLHNRAQFAKIVSLINSNHINPAKLKTHVKVDSGMHRLGFCLDELQIVLKKAKSLGIKVSGIYSHLRDETESQKGAFDKFVEVAKGYYPDIKAHLASSHSLFNPNLRYDGVRLGINAYKGAMSAYSKVIESRRLQEGERVSYGDFALQKATNTAVVFGGYADSIARENPSSVWIRGKKCAVIGNVCMDCFVVDTGDLVAKVDEKVLLFDGDKASEVASERNTIEYCLMTSQKGRIKRVYLN
;
A
#
# COMPACT_ATOMS: atom_id res chain seq x y z
N MET A 1 19.45 10.82 21.02
CA MET A 1 18.00 11.16 20.97
C MET A 1 17.75 12.65 20.66
N LEU A 2 18.72 13.38 20.11
CA LEU A 2 18.65 14.85 19.91
C LEU A 2 18.82 15.30 18.44
N ASP A 3 18.87 14.37 17.47
CA ASP A 3 19.28 14.71 16.09
C ASP A 3 18.24 14.39 15.00
N PHE A 4 16.98 14.10 15.40
CA PHE A 4 15.87 13.90 14.46
C PHE A 4 15.17 15.22 14.07
N PHE A 5 15.38 16.30 14.83
CA PHE A 5 14.66 17.57 14.66
C PHE A 5 15.36 18.58 13.74
N ALA A 6 16.60 18.34 13.29
CA ALA A 6 17.42 19.37 12.64
C ALA A 6 17.38 19.38 11.09
N ARG A 7 16.71 18.45 10.41
CA ARG A 7 16.93 18.22 8.97
C ARG A 7 15.92 18.77 7.96
N ILE A 8 15.07 19.73 8.34
CA ILE A 8 14.27 20.44 7.34
C ILE A 8 14.33 21.94 7.59
N ARG A 9 15.12 22.63 6.75
CA ARG A 9 14.93 24.06 6.52
C ARG A 9 13.57 24.25 5.86
N LEU A 10 12.53 24.47 6.68
CA LEU A 10 11.16 24.83 6.29
C LEU A 10 11.07 26.24 5.66
N CYS A 11 12.18 26.80 5.16
CA CYS A 11 12.31 28.24 4.91
C CYS A 11 11.52 28.78 3.71
N GLU A 12 10.88 27.95 2.88
CA GLU A 12 9.96 28.43 1.84
C GLU A 12 8.82 27.43 1.64
N VAL A 13 7.79 27.51 2.48
CA VAL A 13 6.60 26.64 2.34
C VAL A 13 5.34 27.50 2.38
N THR A 14 4.80 27.77 1.19
CA THR A 14 3.38 28.10 0.97
C THR A 14 2.49 27.18 1.81
N VAL A 15 1.39 27.69 2.37
CA VAL A 15 0.42 26.92 3.17
C VAL A 15 0.01 25.61 2.46
N LYS A 16 0.62 24.48 2.87
CA LYS A 16 0.47 23.14 2.28
C LYS A 16 0.72 22.05 3.33
N ILE A 17 0.03 20.91 3.17
CA ILE A 17 0.41 19.69 3.89
C ILE A 17 1.68 19.11 3.25
N VAL A 18 2.62 18.70 4.09
CA VAL A 18 3.87 18.04 3.68
C VAL A 18 3.83 16.59 4.16
N VAL A 19 4.05 15.64 3.25
CA VAL A 19 4.22 14.22 3.56
C VAL A 19 5.68 13.85 3.29
N GLU A 20 6.39 13.53 4.36
CA GLU A 20 7.78 13.07 4.32
C GLU A 20 7.80 11.56 4.19
N ILE A 21 8.59 11.04 3.25
CA ILE A 21 8.73 9.62 2.95
C ILE A 21 10.20 9.23 3.05
N ASP A 22 10.53 8.35 3.99
CA ASP A 22 11.88 7.81 4.18
C ASP A 22 12.10 6.56 3.33
N LEU A 23 12.75 6.74 2.18
CA LEU A 23 13.06 5.65 1.25
C LEU A 23 14.12 4.69 1.82
N ASN A 24 15.01 5.16 2.70
CA ASN A 24 15.97 4.31 3.39
C ASN A 24 15.30 3.36 4.37
N LYS A 25 14.30 3.84 5.12
CA LYS A 25 13.55 3.00 6.05
C LYS A 25 12.82 1.89 5.28
N ILE A 26 12.23 2.20 4.13
CA ILE A 26 11.61 1.18 3.26
C ILE A 26 12.63 0.13 2.81
N ALA A 27 13.78 0.55 2.27
CA ALA A 27 14.81 -0.38 1.83
C ALA A 27 15.37 -1.25 2.98
N LYS A 28 15.55 -0.66 4.16
CA LYS A 28 15.97 -1.37 5.39
C LYS A 28 14.93 -2.41 5.82
N ASN A 29 13.64 -2.07 5.78
CA ASN A 29 12.55 -2.99 6.13
C ASN A 29 12.49 -4.19 5.16
N VAL A 30 12.68 -3.94 3.86
CA VAL A 30 12.77 -4.99 2.83
C VAL A 30 13.96 -5.91 3.11
N LEU A 31 15.16 -5.37 3.33
CA LEU A 31 16.37 -6.15 3.61
C LEU A 31 16.25 -6.96 4.90
N ALA A 32 15.65 -6.37 5.95
CA ALA A 32 15.39 -7.07 7.20
C ALA A 32 14.43 -8.24 7.00
N THR A 33 13.37 -8.05 6.21
CA THR A 33 12.43 -9.11 5.86
C THR A 33 13.13 -10.20 5.05
N LYS A 34 13.92 -9.85 4.04
CA LYS A 34 14.66 -10.81 3.21
C LYS A 34 15.57 -11.72 4.05
N ARG A 35 16.29 -11.15 5.02
CA ARG A 35 17.10 -11.92 5.99
C ARG A 35 16.25 -12.82 6.88
N LEU A 36 15.08 -12.35 7.31
CA LEU A 36 14.18 -13.11 8.18
C LEU A 36 13.53 -14.30 7.47
N VAL A 37 13.08 -14.11 6.24
CA VAL A 37 12.24 -15.12 5.57
C VAL A 37 13.06 -16.20 4.87
N GLY A 38 14.28 -15.89 4.43
CA GLY A 38 15.18 -16.84 3.75
C GLY A 38 14.74 -17.27 2.35
N VAL A 39 13.68 -16.67 1.81
CA VAL A 39 13.10 -16.92 0.49
C VAL A 39 12.97 -15.61 -0.30
N PRO A 40 12.81 -15.65 -1.63
CA PRO A 40 12.54 -14.47 -2.44
C PRO A 40 11.43 -13.56 -1.89
N VAL A 41 11.65 -12.25 -1.96
CA VAL A 41 10.71 -11.23 -1.52
C VAL A 41 10.19 -10.44 -2.72
N MET A 42 8.89 -10.55 -2.97
CA MET A 42 8.16 -9.67 -3.88
C MET A 42 7.64 -8.46 -3.11
N LEU A 43 8.12 -7.26 -3.44
CA LEU A 43 7.64 -6.03 -2.82
C LEU A 43 6.36 -5.55 -3.51
N MET A 44 5.29 -5.45 -2.74
CA MET A 44 4.00 -4.96 -3.23
C MET A 44 4.00 -3.42 -3.23
N VAL A 45 3.89 -2.82 -4.42
CA VAL A 45 3.93 -1.37 -4.64
C VAL A 45 2.64 -0.80 -5.25
N LYS A 46 1.53 -1.56 -5.20
CA LYS A 46 0.20 -1.09 -5.57
C LYS A 46 -0.29 0.12 -4.75
N ALA A 47 -1.31 0.79 -5.25
CA ALA A 47 -1.89 2.01 -4.69
C ALA A 47 -0.84 3.09 -4.44
N ASP A 48 -0.02 3.39 -5.46
CA ASP A 48 1.09 4.34 -5.37
C ASP A 48 2.10 3.99 -4.28
N ALA A 49 2.52 2.72 -4.21
CA ALA A 49 3.30 2.17 -3.11
C ALA A 49 2.70 2.50 -1.74
N TYR A 50 1.40 2.20 -1.58
CA TYR A 50 0.66 2.46 -0.35
C TYR A 50 0.68 3.95 0.03
N GLY A 51 0.62 4.85 -0.96
CA GLY A 51 0.68 6.31 -0.80
C GLY A 51 2.09 6.91 -0.71
N HIS A 52 3.14 6.09 -0.71
CA HIS A 52 4.54 6.51 -0.58
C HIS A 52 5.18 6.93 -1.92
N GLY A 53 4.52 6.76 -3.05
CA GLY A 53 5.05 7.10 -4.37
C GLY A 53 5.70 5.94 -5.09
N LEU A 54 4.95 5.35 -6.03
CA LEU A 54 5.27 4.16 -6.80
C LEU A 54 6.69 4.18 -7.36
N ILE A 55 7.02 5.21 -8.14
CA ILE A 55 8.29 5.26 -8.88
C ILE A 55 9.49 5.44 -7.94
N LYS A 56 9.35 6.29 -6.93
CA LYS A 56 10.45 6.61 -5.98
C LYS A 56 10.77 5.39 -5.12
N VAL A 57 9.74 4.72 -4.60
CA VAL A 57 9.89 3.47 -3.85
C VAL A 57 10.49 2.37 -4.72
N ALA A 58 9.95 2.14 -5.92
CA ALA A 58 10.44 1.09 -6.79
C ALA A 58 11.92 1.28 -7.17
N LYS A 59 12.33 2.50 -7.56
CA LYS A 59 13.73 2.79 -7.87
C LYS A 59 14.67 2.60 -6.69
N ARG A 60 14.25 2.96 -5.46
CA ARG A 60 15.07 2.72 -4.26
C ARG A 60 15.21 1.23 -3.96
N ALA A 61 14.11 0.49 -4.12
CA ALA A 61 14.01 -0.90 -3.70
C ALA A 61 14.49 -1.92 -4.75
N GLU A 62 14.68 -1.51 -6.02
CA GLU A 62 14.94 -2.41 -7.14
C GLU A 62 16.12 -3.37 -6.90
N ASN A 63 17.21 -2.89 -6.30
CA ASN A 63 18.40 -3.69 -6.02
C ASN A 63 18.32 -4.55 -4.75
N VAL A 64 17.22 -4.47 -3.99
CA VAL A 64 17.06 -5.20 -2.72
C VAL A 64 15.85 -6.14 -2.70
N VAL A 65 15.00 -6.08 -3.73
CA VAL A 65 13.83 -6.97 -3.92
C VAL A 65 14.12 -8.01 -5.00
N ASP A 66 13.39 -9.13 -4.99
CA ASP A 66 13.49 -10.16 -6.03
C ASP A 66 12.47 -9.92 -7.16
N ALA A 67 11.34 -9.30 -6.82
CA ALA A 67 10.29 -8.90 -7.77
C ALA A 67 9.44 -7.76 -7.20
N PHE A 68 8.62 -7.16 -8.03
CA PHE A 68 7.54 -6.25 -7.64
C PHE A 68 6.17 -6.86 -7.91
N GLY A 69 5.20 -6.48 -7.10
CA GLY A 69 3.79 -6.77 -7.33
C GLY A 69 2.96 -5.48 -7.36
N VAL A 70 2.11 -5.35 -8.37
CA VAL A 70 1.14 -4.25 -8.55
C VAL A 70 -0.26 -4.79 -8.73
N GLU A 71 -1.28 -3.96 -8.50
CA GLU A 71 -2.66 -4.41 -8.68
C GLU A 71 -3.08 -4.31 -10.14
N THR A 72 -2.76 -3.19 -10.79
CA THR A 72 -3.31 -2.83 -12.11
C THR A 72 -2.27 -2.79 -13.21
N LEU A 73 -2.72 -2.91 -14.47
CA LEU A 73 -1.86 -2.70 -15.64
C LEU A 73 -1.15 -1.35 -15.60
N GLU A 74 -1.89 -0.28 -15.30
CA GLU A 74 -1.38 1.10 -15.32
C GLU A 74 -0.19 1.30 -14.36
N GLU A 75 -0.23 0.69 -13.18
CA GLU A 75 0.91 0.69 -12.25
C GLU A 75 2.12 -0.05 -12.84
N GLY A 76 1.90 -1.21 -13.47
CA GLY A 76 2.96 -1.98 -14.13
C GLY A 76 3.59 -1.21 -15.29
N LEU A 77 2.78 -0.53 -16.11
CA LEU A 77 3.24 0.31 -17.22
C LEU A 77 4.07 1.49 -16.72
N LYS A 78 3.65 2.14 -15.63
CA LYS A 78 4.41 3.23 -14.99
C LYS A 78 5.78 2.77 -14.52
N LEU A 79 5.87 1.59 -13.90
CA LEU A 79 7.15 1.01 -13.47
C LEU A 79 8.07 0.71 -14.66
N ARG A 80 7.54 0.07 -15.73
CA ARG A 80 8.32 -0.19 -16.96
C ARG A 80 8.80 1.10 -17.61
N SER A 81 7.93 2.09 -17.74
CA SER A 81 8.27 3.41 -18.30
C SER A 81 9.34 4.15 -17.47
N ALA A 82 9.38 3.89 -16.16
CA ALA A 82 10.39 4.44 -15.26
C ALA A 82 11.74 3.69 -15.29
N GLY A 83 11.84 2.63 -16.10
CA GLY A 83 13.06 1.85 -16.30
C GLY A 83 13.24 0.66 -15.37
N ILE A 84 12.21 0.26 -14.61
CA ILE A 84 12.30 -0.91 -13.71
C ILE A 84 12.42 -2.19 -14.55
N LYS A 85 13.48 -2.95 -14.29
CA LYS A 85 13.86 -4.18 -15.01
C LYS A 85 13.46 -5.44 -14.25
N SER A 86 13.35 -5.38 -12.93
CA SER A 86 12.92 -6.53 -12.11
C SER A 86 11.57 -7.06 -12.58
N GLU A 87 11.28 -8.32 -12.24
CA GLU A 87 9.98 -8.92 -12.53
C GLU A 87 8.85 -8.09 -11.90
N ILE A 88 7.74 -7.93 -12.62
CA ILE A 88 6.55 -7.22 -12.15
C ILE A 88 5.34 -8.11 -12.37
N LEU A 89 4.76 -8.61 -11.28
CA LEU A 89 3.49 -9.33 -11.29
C LEU A 89 2.33 -8.35 -11.20
N VAL A 90 1.42 -8.39 -12.19
CA VAL A 90 0.16 -7.62 -12.20
C VAL A 90 -0.97 -8.54 -11.74
N LEU A 91 -1.60 -8.22 -10.62
CA LEU A 91 -2.58 -9.11 -9.97
C LEU A 91 -3.96 -9.11 -10.63
N ALA A 92 -4.41 -7.97 -11.16
CA ALA A 92 -5.72 -7.80 -11.77
C ALA A 92 -5.58 -7.18 -13.18
N LEU A 93 -6.11 -7.90 -14.16
CA LEU A 93 -6.12 -7.49 -15.56
C LEU A 93 -7.50 -7.76 -16.17
N CYS A 94 -8.03 -6.79 -16.91
CA CYS A 94 -9.14 -7.06 -17.82
C CYS A 94 -8.63 -7.85 -19.04
N GLU A 95 -9.50 -8.59 -19.71
CA GLU A 95 -9.13 -9.41 -20.87
C GLU A 95 -8.46 -8.58 -21.99
N ASN A 96 -9.01 -7.41 -22.28
CA ASN A 96 -8.49 -6.48 -23.29
C ASN A 96 -7.10 -5.91 -22.93
N GLU A 97 -6.64 -6.05 -21.69
CA GLU A 97 -5.35 -5.55 -21.21
C GLU A 97 -4.21 -6.57 -21.36
N ILE A 98 -4.53 -7.87 -21.51
CA ILE A 98 -3.56 -8.98 -21.55
C ILE A 98 -2.49 -8.78 -22.61
N PHE A 99 -2.89 -8.37 -23.82
CA PHE A 99 -1.93 -8.14 -24.91
C PHE A 99 -0.96 -7.00 -24.60
N ARG A 100 -1.46 -5.92 -23.97
CA ARG A 100 -0.61 -4.79 -23.55
C ARG A 100 0.35 -5.20 -22.43
N ALA A 101 -0.12 -5.98 -21.45
CA ALA A 101 0.73 -6.52 -20.39
C ALA A 101 1.86 -7.40 -20.96
N TYR A 102 1.52 -8.31 -21.89
CA TYR A 102 2.49 -9.15 -22.58
C TYR A 102 3.55 -8.33 -23.34
N LYS A 103 3.13 -7.31 -24.10
CA LYS A 103 4.04 -6.45 -24.87
C LYS A 103 5.05 -5.69 -24.00
N GLN A 104 4.75 -5.51 -22.71
CA GLN A 104 5.55 -4.76 -21.75
C GLN A 104 6.33 -5.67 -20.79
N ASP A 105 6.41 -6.97 -21.11
CA ASP A 105 7.11 -7.98 -20.32
C ASP A 105 6.67 -7.99 -18.84
N LEU A 106 5.35 -7.88 -18.62
CA LEU A 106 4.74 -8.01 -17.30
C LEU A 106 4.33 -9.47 -17.05
N THR A 107 4.51 -9.95 -15.83
CA THR A 107 3.98 -11.25 -15.39
C THR A 107 2.48 -11.10 -15.13
N ILE A 108 1.68 -11.95 -15.76
CA ILE A 108 0.21 -11.90 -15.69
C ILE A 108 -0.27 -12.76 -14.53
N GLY A 109 -0.95 -12.13 -13.55
CA GLY A 109 -1.75 -12.82 -12.55
C GLY A 109 -3.04 -13.35 -13.16
N LEU A 110 -3.06 -14.61 -13.56
CA LEU A 110 -4.20 -15.25 -14.20
C LEU A 110 -5.17 -15.78 -13.13
N HIS A 111 -6.36 -15.22 -13.02
CA HIS A 111 -7.30 -15.52 -11.93
C HIS A 111 -8.70 -15.96 -12.37
N ASN A 112 -9.03 -15.96 -13.66
CA ASN A 112 -10.32 -16.46 -14.15
C ASN A 112 -10.27 -17.02 -15.59
N ARG A 113 -11.34 -17.72 -15.97
CA ARG A 113 -11.46 -18.42 -17.27
C ARG A 113 -11.48 -17.47 -18.46
N ALA A 114 -12.03 -16.27 -18.30
CA ALA A 114 -12.20 -15.32 -19.38
C ALA A 114 -10.85 -14.72 -19.81
N GLN A 115 -9.99 -14.38 -18.84
CA GLN A 115 -8.59 -14.04 -19.09
C GLN A 115 -7.85 -15.16 -19.81
N PHE A 116 -8.05 -16.41 -19.39
CA PHE A 116 -7.39 -17.56 -20.03
C PHE A 116 -7.87 -17.75 -21.47
N ALA A 117 -9.19 -17.69 -21.71
CA ALA A 117 -9.77 -17.76 -23.05
C ALA A 117 -9.21 -16.67 -23.98
N LYS A 118 -9.02 -15.45 -23.45
CA LYS A 118 -8.38 -14.36 -24.19
C LYS A 118 -6.92 -14.65 -24.54
N ILE A 119 -6.14 -15.21 -23.61
CA ILE A 119 -4.76 -15.67 -23.89
C ILE A 119 -4.77 -16.70 -25.02
N VAL A 120 -5.65 -17.70 -24.96
CA VAL A 120 -5.78 -18.74 -26.00
C VAL A 120 -6.11 -18.11 -27.35
N SER A 121 -7.06 -17.17 -27.40
CA SER A 121 -7.41 -16.44 -28.63
C SER A 121 -6.19 -15.69 -29.20
N LEU A 122 -5.43 -14.99 -28.36
CA LEU A 122 -4.25 -14.25 -28.78
C LEU A 122 -3.11 -15.16 -29.27
N ILE A 123 -2.98 -16.37 -28.71
CA ILE A 123 -2.03 -17.38 -29.20
C ILE A 123 -2.48 -17.91 -30.57
N ASN A 124 -3.75 -18.29 -30.71
CA ASN A 124 -4.28 -18.83 -31.97
C ASN A 124 -4.18 -17.82 -33.13
N SER A 125 -4.30 -16.52 -32.82
CA SER A 125 -4.12 -15.43 -33.80
C SER A 125 -2.66 -14.99 -33.96
N ASN A 126 -1.68 -15.72 -33.40
CA ASN A 126 -0.24 -15.41 -33.47
C ASN A 126 0.16 -14.02 -32.92
N HIS A 127 -0.66 -13.43 -32.05
CA HIS A 127 -0.34 -12.15 -31.40
C HIS A 127 0.60 -12.33 -30.20
N ILE A 128 0.55 -13.49 -29.54
CA ILE A 128 1.38 -13.82 -28.39
C ILE A 128 2.16 -15.10 -28.67
N ASN A 129 3.47 -15.08 -28.42
CA ASN A 129 4.26 -16.30 -28.34
C ASN A 129 4.10 -16.92 -26.94
N PRO A 130 3.50 -18.13 -26.81
CA PRO A 130 3.25 -18.76 -25.51
C PRO A 130 4.53 -19.01 -24.70
N ALA A 131 5.67 -19.24 -25.34
CA ALA A 131 6.95 -19.46 -24.66
C ALA A 131 7.54 -18.19 -24.01
N LYS A 132 7.07 -17.00 -24.42
CA LYS A 132 7.47 -15.70 -23.85
C LYS A 132 6.45 -15.17 -22.83
N LEU A 133 5.31 -15.82 -22.67
CA LEU A 133 4.27 -15.38 -21.75
C LEU A 133 4.65 -15.76 -20.31
N LYS A 134 4.78 -14.77 -19.43
CA LYS A 134 5.03 -14.97 -18.00
C LYS A 134 3.70 -14.99 -17.26
N THR A 135 3.36 -16.08 -16.58
CA THR A 135 2.06 -16.20 -15.89
C THR A 135 2.20 -16.81 -14.50
N HIS A 136 1.49 -16.20 -13.54
CA HIS A 136 1.25 -16.78 -12.22
C HIS A 136 -0.25 -17.06 -12.09
N VAL A 137 -0.64 -18.30 -11.81
CA VAL A 137 -2.05 -18.66 -11.61
C VAL A 137 -2.50 -18.37 -10.19
N LYS A 138 -3.60 -17.62 -10.06
CA LYS A 138 -4.24 -17.32 -8.79
C LYS A 138 -5.32 -18.36 -8.52
N VAL A 139 -5.30 -18.96 -7.35
CA VAL A 139 -6.32 -19.90 -6.87
C VAL A 139 -7.06 -19.33 -5.67
N ASP A 140 -8.28 -19.81 -5.45
CA ASP A 140 -9.05 -19.48 -4.26
C ASP A 140 -8.95 -20.61 -3.24
N SER A 141 -8.10 -20.39 -2.22
CA SER A 141 -7.96 -21.30 -1.07
C SER A 141 -8.79 -20.86 0.15
N GLY A 142 -9.82 -20.03 -0.03
CA GLY A 142 -10.78 -19.66 1.02
C GLY A 142 -10.92 -18.16 1.31
N MET A 143 -10.32 -17.29 0.49
CA MET A 143 -10.55 -15.85 0.61
C MET A 143 -11.79 -15.41 -0.19
N HIS A 144 -12.17 -16.16 -1.22
CA HIS A 144 -13.38 -15.92 -2.01
C HIS A 144 -13.43 -14.55 -2.70
N ARG A 145 -12.26 -14.03 -3.09
CA ARG A 145 -12.14 -12.76 -3.83
C ARG A 145 -11.81 -12.97 -5.31
N LEU A 146 -10.73 -13.71 -5.57
CA LEU A 146 -10.23 -14.00 -6.92
C LEU A 146 -9.51 -15.35 -6.91
N GLY A 147 -9.56 -16.03 -8.05
CA GLY A 147 -8.79 -17.24 -8.34
C GLY A 147 -9.66 -18.41 -8.75
N PHE A 148 -9.03 -19.38 -9.40
CA PHE A 148 -9.67 -20.61 -9.84
C PHE A 148 -10.02 -21.51 -8.66
N CYS A 149 -11.13 -22.24 -8.78
CA CYS A 149 -11.34 -23.45 -7.99
C CYS A 149 -10.49 -24.62 -8.56
N LEU A 150 -10.46 -25.75 -7.85
CA LEU A 150 -9.55 -26.85 -8.17
C LEU A 150 -9.82 -27.48 -9.54
N ASP A 151 -11.10 -27.66 -9.88
CA ASP A 151 -11.52 -28.26 -11.15
C ASP A 151 -11.17 -27.34 -12.33
N GLU A 152 -11.42 -26.04 -12.18
CA GLU A 152 -11.05 -25.04 -13.19
C GLU A 152 -9.53 -24.98 -13.39
N LEU A 153 -8.75 -25.03 -12.30
CA LEU A 153 -7.30 -25.00 -12.39
C LEU A 153 -6.79 -26.18 -13.23
N GLN A 154 -7.28 -27.39 -12.99
CA GLN A 154 -6.86 -28.57 -13.76
C GLN A 154 -7.11 -28.41 -15.27
N ILE A 155 -8.29 -27.91 -15.63
CA ILE A 155 -8.65 -27.64 -17.03
C ILE A 155 -7.71 -26.60 -17.64
N VAL A 156 -7.47 -25.49 -16.93
CA VAL A 156 -6.61 -24.40 -17.37
C VAL A 156 -5.16 -24.88 -17.54
N LEU A 157 -4.59 -25.57 -16.56
CA LEU A 157 -3.20 -26.03 -16.61
C LEU A 157 -2.97 -27.07 -17.72
N LYS A 158 -3.90 -28.02 -17.89
CA LYS A 158 -3.86 -29.00 -18.97
C LYS A 158 -3.85 -28.32 -20.34
N LYS A 159 -4.72 -27.33 -20.56
CA LYS A 159 -4.79 -26.58 -21.82
C LYS A 159 -3.59 -25.66 -22.00
N ALA A 160 -3.11 -25.00 -20.94
CA ALA A 160 -1.93 -24.15 -20.99
C ALA A 160 -0.70 -24.96 -21.42
N LYS A 161 -0.54 -26.16 -20.88
CA LYS A 161 0.58 -27.06 -21.20
C LYS A 161 0.56 -27.50 -22.66
N SER A 162 -0.62 -27.85 -23.20
CA SER A 162 -0.74 -28.24 -24.62
C SER A 162 -0.52 -27.08 -25.60
N LEU A 163 -0.64 -25.83 -25.15
CA LEU A 163 -0.31 -24.63 -25.92
C LEU A 163 1.14 -24.17 -25.74
N GLY A 164 1.95 -24.86 -24.91
CA GLY A 164 3.34 -24.48 -24.64
C GLY A 164 3.50 -23.22 -23.77
N ILE A 165 2.46 -22.84 -23.01
CA ILE A 165 2.54 -21.73 -22.07
C ILE A 165 3.40 -22.16 -20.88
N LYS A 166 4.34 -21.30 -20.46
CA LYS A 166 5.10 -21.50 -19.22
C LYS A 166 4.37 -20.83 -18.06
N VAL A 167 3.79 -21.64 -17.17
CA VAL A 167 3.23 -21.16 -15.91
C VAL A 167 4.34 -21.19 -14.87
N SER A 168 4.83 -20.01 -14.46
CA SER A 168 6.01 -19.89 -13.57
C SER A 168 5.65 -19.86 -12.09
N GLY A 169 4.41 -19.47 -11.76
CA GLY A 169 3.98 -19.38 -10.36
C GLY A 169 2.53 -19.76 -10.10
N ILE A 170 2.26 -20.15 -8.86
CA ILE A 170 0.93 -20.36 -8.31
C ILE A 170 0.81 -19.63 -6.98
N TYR A 171 -0.33 -18.98 -6.75
CA TYR A 171 -0.52 -18.24 -5.53
C TYR A 171 -1.96 -18.16 -5.07
N SER A 172 -2.12 -18.01 -3.76
CA SER A 172 -3.38 -17.63 -3.14
C SER A 172 -3.17 -16.42 -2.21
N HIS A 173 -4.22 -16.01 -1.50
CA HIS A 173 -4.17 -14.98 -0.48
C HIS A 173 -4.96 -15.48 0.72
N LEU A 174 -4.42 -15.26 1.91
CA LEU A 174 -5.05 -15.67 3.16
C LEU A 174 -6.10 -14.63 3.57
N ARG A 175 -7.22 -15.10 4.10
CA ARG A 175 -8.15 -14.30 4.90
C ARG A 175 -7.65 -14.24 6.33
N ASP A 176 -7.24 -15.40 6.84
CA ASP A 176 -6.68 -15.64 8.18
C ASP A 176 -5.59 -16.71 8.07
N GLU A 177 -4.71 -16.82 9.07
CA GLU A 177 -3.63 -17.83 9.10
C GLU A 177 -4.15 -19.22 9.52
N THR A 178 -5.30 -19.64 8.99
CA THR A 178 -5.91 -20.93 9.34
C THR A 178 -5.28 -22.09 8.58
N GLU A 179 -5.12 -23.21 9.27
CA GLU A 179 -4.61 -24.47 8.69
C GLU A 179 -5.50 -24.98 7.54
N SER A 180 -6.80 -24.68 7.55
CA SER A 180 -7.72 -25.06 6.47
C SER A 180 -7.39 -24.37 5.15
N GLN A 181 -7.07 -23.07 5.16
CA GLN A 181 -6.69 -22.34 3.94
C GLN A 181 -5.34 -22.81 3.40
N LYS A 182 -4.39 -23.12 4.29
CA LYS A 182 -3.09 -23.69 3.89
C LYS A 182 -3.29 -25.07 3.25
N GLY A 183 -4.02 -25.97 3.90
CA GLY A 183 -4.29 -27.31 3.38
C GLY A 183 -5.05 -27.29 2.04
N ALA A 184 -5.97 -26.34 1.85
CA ALA A 184 -6.59 -26.11 0.54
C ALA A 184 -5.54 -25.66 -0.50
N PHE A 185 -4.67 -24.72 -0.15
CA PHE A 185 -3.60 -24.26 -1.04
C PHE A 185 -2.60 -25.37 -1.40
N ASP A 186 -2.25 -26.25 -0.46
CA ASP A 186 -1.36 -27.39 -0.72
C ASP A 186 -1.89 -28.30 -1.84
N LYS A 187 -3.21 -28.58 -1.87
CA LYS A 187 -3.85 -29.35 -2.95
C LYS A 187 -3.71 -28.67 -4.32
N PHE A 188 -3.85 -27.35 -4.36
CA PHE A 188 -3.64 -26.59 -5.60
C PHE A 188 -2.17 -26.66 -6.06
N VAL A 189 -1.22 -26.56 -5.13
CA VAL A 189 0.22 -26.65 -5.43
C VAL A 189 0.57 -28.04 -5.96
N GLU A 190 0.03 -29.11 -5.36
CA GLU A 190 0.23 -30.49 -5.82
C GLU A 190 -0.24 -30.67 -7.27
N VAL A 191 -1.49 -30.26 -7.56
CA VAL A 191 -2.04 -30.29 -8.91
C VAL A 191 -1.16 -29.49 -9.87
N ALA A 192 -0.72 -28.29 -9.49
CA ALA A 192 0.08 -27.45 -10.35
C ALA A 192 1.45 -28.04 -10.67
N LYS A 193 2.11 -28.66 -9.67
CA LYS A 193 3.38 -29.37 -9.84
C LYS A 193 3.26 -30.60 -10.74
N GLY A 194 2.11 -31.27 -10.75
CA GLY A 194 1.84 -32.36 -11.70
C GLY A 194 1.90 -31.92 -13.17
N TYR A 195 1.57 -30.67 -13.47
CA TYR A 195 1.70 -30.10 -14.82
C TYR A 195 3.05 -29.41 -15.05
N TYR A 196 3.54 -28.66 -14.06
CA TYR A 196 4.75 -27.84 -14.10
C TYR A 196 5.61 -28.09 -12.85
N PRO A 197 6.56 -29.05 -12.88
CA PRO A 197 7.34 -29.44 -11.70
C PRO A 197 8.10 -28.30 -11.01
N ASP A 198 8.58 -27.32 -11.78
CA ASP A 198 9.38 -26.19 -11.29
C ASP A 198 8.54 -24.96 -10.87
N ILE A 199 7.21 -25.05 -10.90
CA ILE A 199 6.32 -23.92 -10.57
C ILE A 199 6.56 -23.43 -9.14
N LYS A 200 6.68 -22.11 -8.97
CA LYS A 200 6.91 -21.47 -7.68
C LYS A 200 5.61 -21.15 -6.96
N ALA A 201 5.47 -21.58 -5.71
CA ALA A 201 4.31 -21.30 -4.90
C ALA A 201 4.58 -20.10 -3.97
N HIS A 202 3.60 -19.20 -3.82
CA HIS A 202 3.69 -18.12 -2.83
C HIS A 202 2.33 -17.82 -2.18
N LEU A 203 2.27 -17.85 -0.85
CA LEU A 203 1.04 -17.64 -0.08
C LEU A 203 1.15 -16.43 0.85
N ALA A 204 2.21 -16.38 1.65
CA ALA A 204 2.37 -15.38 2.71
C ALA A 204 2.34 -13.93 2.23
N SER A 205 1.73 -13.08 3.07
CA SER A 205 1.76 -11.62 2.98
C SER A 205 2.51 -11.03 4.18
N SER A 206 2.50 -9.71 4.36
CA SER A 206 3.10 -9.05 5.52
C SER A 206 2.69 -9.64 6.87
N HIS A 207 1.43 -10.05 7.04
CA HIS A 207 0.94 -10.56 8.32
C HIS A 207 1.42 -11.99 8.60
N SER A 208 1.52 -12.82 7.56
CA SER A 208 1.76 -14.25 7.69
C SER A 208 3.17 -14.71 7.32
N LEU A 209 4.03 -13.81 6.85
CA LEU A 209 5.42 -14.14 6.49
C LEU A 209 6.27 -14.60 7.68
N PHE A 210 5.83 -14.35 8.91
CA PHE A 210 6.53 -14.80 10.10
C PHE A 210 6.42 -16.31 10.29
N ASN A 211 5.30 -16.92 9.87
CA ASN A 211 5.11 -18.36 9.89
C ASN A 211 5.88 -19.03 8.72
N PRO A 212 6.95 -19.80 8.98
CA PRO A 212 7.75 -20.43 7.92
C PRO A 212 6.94 -21.36 7.01
N ASN A 213 5.91 -22.01 7.53
CA ASN A 213 5.07 -22.95 6.79
C ASN A 213 4.18 -22.28 5.73
N LEU A 214 4.04 -20.95 5.77
CA LEU A 214 3.24 -20.18 4.82
C LEU A 214 4.09 -19.48 3.74
N ARG A 215 5.42 -19.58 3.80
CA ARG A 215 6.34 -18.87 2.91
C ARG A 215 6.48 -19.52 1.53
N TYR A 216 6.45 -20.85 1.46
CA TYR A 216 6.70 -21.62 0.22
C TYR A 216 7.98 -21.14 -0.50
N ASP A 217 7.91 -20.84 -1.80
CA ASP A 217 9.03 -20.39 -2.61
C ASP A 217 9.23 -18.87 -2.59
N GLY A 218 8.38 -18.10 -1.90
CA GLY A 218 8.50 -16.66 -1.82
C GLY A 218 7.35 -15.95 -1.10
N VAL A 219 7.62 -14.74 -0.61
CA VAL A 219 6.64 -13.93 0.14
C VAL A 219 6.27 -12.65 -0.58
N ARG A 220 5.04 -12.17 -0.36
CA ARG A 220 4.57 -10.87 -0.88
C ARG A 220 4.56 -9.84 0.24
N LEU A 221 5.63 -9.05 0.32
CA LEU A 221 5.80 -8.02 1.35
C LEU A 221 5.04 -6.76 0.96
N GLY A 222 4.02 -6.40 1.73
CA GLY A 222 3.24 -5.15 1.59
C GLY A 222 3.51 -4.20 2.75
N ILE A 223 2.52 -3.99 3.62
CA ILE A 223 2.51 -2.95 4.66
C ILE A 223 3.78 -2.88 5.53
N ASN A 224 4.34 -4.04 5.92
CA ASN A 224 5.54 -4.09 6.75
C ASN A 224 6.78 -3.47 6.08
N ALA A 225 6.85 -3.39 4.75
CA ALA A 225 7.92 -2.64 4.08
C ALA A 225 7.86 -1.13 4.39
N TYR A 226 6.66 -0.61 4.64
CA TYR A 226 6.39 0.82 4.77
C TYR A 226 6.32 1.29 6.22
N LYS A 227 6.43 0.37 7.18
CA LYS A 227 6.31 0.67 8.61
C LYS A 227 7.27 1.79 9.01
N GLY A 228 6.70 2.88 9.54
CA GLY A 228 7.46 4.01 10.05
C GLY A 228 8.08 4.93 8.99
N ALA A 229 7.80 4.71 7.70
CA ALA A 229 8.47 5.42 6.62
C ALA A 229 7.73 6.67 6.14
N MET A 230 6.58 7.02 6.71
CA MET A 230 5.77 8.17 6.31
C MET A 230 5.38 9.02 7.51
N SER A 231 5.63 10.32 7.45
CA SER A 231 5.12 11.29 8.42
C SER A 231 4.44 12.45 7.70
N ALA A 232 3.33 12.95 8.24
CA ALA A 232 2.58 14.05 7.65
C ALA A 232 2.55 15.26 8.57
N TYR A 233 2.68 16.43 7.97
CA TYR A 233 2.81 17.70 8.65
C TYR A 233 1.93 18.77 8.02
N SER A 234 1.47 19.68 8.85
CA SER A 234 0.81 20.91 8.45
C SER A 234 1.35 22.09 9.26
N LYS A 235 0.64 23.20 9.25
CA LYS A 235 0.94 24.41 10.01
C LYS A 235 -0.31 25.00 10.64
N VAL A 236 -0.08 25.70 11.74
CA VAL A 236 -1.06 26.62 12.33
C VAL A 236 -1.21 27.84 11.42
N ILE A 237 -2.45 28.19 11.07
CA ILE A 237 -2.77 29.38 10.26
C ILE A 237 -3.47 30.47 11.07
N GLU A 238 -4.00 30.13 12.25
CA GLU A 238 -4.63 31.07 13.17
C GLU A 238 -4.60 30.49 14.59
N SER A 239 -4.57 31.34 15.61
CA SER A 239 -4.66 30.91 17.02
C SER A 239 -5.49 31.90 17.83
N ARG A 240 -6.41 31.39 18.64
CA ARG A 240 -7.38 32.19 19.39
C ARG A 240 -7.57 31.63 20.79
N ARG A 241 -7.90 32.50 21.74
CA ARG A 241 -8.49 32.07 23.01
C ARG A 241 -10.01 32.12 22.85
N LEU A 242 -10.68 31.01 23.11
CA LEU A 242 -12.14 30.93 23.15
C LEU A 242 -12.60 30.71 24.60
N GLN A 243 -13.78 31.22 24.91
CA GLN A 243 -14.46 31.13 26.19
C GLN A 243 -15.39 29.91 26.24
N GLU A 244 -15.81 29.56 27.45
CA GLU A 244 -16.86 28.57 27.66
C GLU A 244 -18.16 28.99 26.96
N GLY A 245 -18.85 28.02 26.36
CA GLY A 245 -20.11 28.25 25.62
C GLY A 245 -19.93 28.72 24.17
N GLU A 246 -18.76 29.21 23.76
CA GLU A 246 -18.50 29.54 22.36
C GLU A 246 -18.54 28.30 21.46
N ARG A 247 -19.08 28.46 20.25
CA ARG A 247 -19.23 27.38 19.26
C ARG A 247 -18.08 27.35 18.28
N VAL A 248 -17.67 26.15 17.87
CA VAL A 248 -16.51 25.94 16.98
C VAL A 248 -16.91 25.16 15.72
N SER A 249 -16.51 25.69 14.56
CA SER A 249 -16.78 25.12 13.23
C SER A 249 -18.28 25.03 12.89
N TYR A 250 -18.62 24.29 11.84
CA TYR A 250 -20.00 23.99 11.47
C TYR A 250 -20.68 23.12 12.55
N GLY A 251 -21.98 23.36 12.77
CA GLY A 251 -22.79 22.64 13.75
C GLY A 251 -22.77 23.30 15.13
N ASP A 252 -23.14 22.52 16.15
CA ASP A 252 -23.42 23.04 17.49
C ASP A 252 -22.39 22.60 18.56
N PHE A 253 -21.16 22.28 18.14
CA PHE A 253 -20.10 21.96 19.10
C PHE A 253 -19.76 23.19 19.94
N ALA A 254 -20.15 23.17 21.21
CA ALA A 254 -19.90 24.23 22.18
C ALA A 254 -18.81 23.83 23.19
N LEU A 255 -17.89 24.75 23.46
CA LEU A 255 -16.81 24.54 24.41
C LEU A 255 -17.33 24.39 25.84
N GLN A 256 -16.84 23.38 26.55
CA GLN A 256 -17.18 23.11 27.96
C GLN A 256 -16.32 23.90 28.96
N LYS A 257 -15.27 24.58 28.47
CA LYS A 257 -14.40 25.47 29.25
C LYS A 257 -13.63 26.39 28.31
N ALA A 258 -13.17 27.52 28.82
CA ALA A 258 -12.28 28.40 28.08
C ALA A 258 -10.95 27.70 27.75
N THR A 259 -10.49 27.78 26.50
CA THR A 259 -9.26 27.12 26.04
C THR A 259 -8.58 27.91 24.92
N ASN A 260 -7.27 27.70 24.74
CA ASN A 260 -6.62 28.13 23.50
C ASN A 260 -6.95 27.14 22.39
N THR A 261 -7.20 27.67 21.19
CA THR A 261 -7.42 26.88 19.98
C THR A 261 -6.43 27.30 18.90
N ALA A 262 -6.12 26.36 18.02
CA ALA A 262 -5.37 26.62 16.81
C ALA A 262 -6.17 26.14 15.59
N VAL A 263 -6.21 26.95 14.54
CA VAL A 263 -6.70 26.52 13.23
C VAL A 263 -5.52 25.96 12.46
N VAL A 264 -5.64 24.71 12.01
CA VAL A 264 -4.62 23.99 11.26
C VAL A 264 -5.04 23.92 9.80
N PHE A 265 -4.11 24.18 8.89
CA PHE A 265 -4.37 24.06 7.46
C PHE A 265 -4.56 22.60 7.02
N GLY A 266 -5.38 22.44 5.99
CA GLY A 266 -5.71 21.16 5.37
C GLY A 266 -6.97 20.59 5.98
N GLY A 267 -7.88 20.09 5.15
CA GLY A 267 -9.15 19.52 5.60
C GLY A 267 -9.45 18.21 4.91
N TYR A 268 -10.74 17.88 4.77
CA TYR A 268 -11.11 16.63 4.10
C TYR A 268 -10.76 16.59 2.60
N ALA A 269 -10.49 17.73 1.98
CA ALA A 269 -9.91 17.77 0.63
C ALA A 269 -8.43 17.34 0.60
N ASP A 270 -7.74 17.33 1.74
CA ASP A 270 -6.31 17.05 1.89
C ASP A 270 -6.03 15.90 2.87
N SER A 271 -6.87 14.86 2.88
CA SER A 271 -6.71 13.61 3.66
C SER A 271 -7.00 13.66 5.17
N ILE A 272 -7.49 14.79 5.68
CA ILE A 272 -7.96 14.86 7.07
C ILE A 272 -9.34 14.21 7.16
N ALA A 273 -9.48 13.20 8.00
CA ALA A 273 -10.77 12.52 8.17
C ALA A 273 -11.79 13.49 8.78
N ARG A 274 -12.97 13.62 8.14
CA ARG A 274 -14.05 14.44 8.69
C ARG A 274 -14.75 13.74 9.84
N GLU A 275 -15.06 12.46 9.63
CA GLU A 275 -15.60 11.58 10.66
C GLU A 275 -14.43 10.95 11.41
N ASN A 276 -14.48 11.00 12.75
CA ASN A 276 -13.42 10.48 13.62
C ASN A 276 -12.02 11.05 13.26
N PRO A 277 -11.83 12.39 13.27
CA PRO A 277 -10.49 12.94 13.07
C PRO A 277 -9.54 12.47 14.17
N SER A 278 -8.31 12.11 13.78
CA SER A 278 -7.25 11.87 14.74
C SER A 278 -6.77 13.17 15.38
N SER A 279 -6.24 13.08 16.59
CA SER A 279 -5.48 14.16 17.22
C SER A 279 -4.24 14.54 16.39
N VAL A 280 -3.72 15.73 16.66
CA VAL A 280 -2.46 16.22 16.09
C VAL A 280 -1.47 16.58 17.21
N TRP A 281 -0.22 16.90 16.85
CA TRP A 281 0.79 17.31 17.82
C TRP A 281 1.39 18.67 17.48
N ILE A 282 1.40 19.56 18.47
CA ILE A 282 2.04 20.89 18.42
C ILE A 282 3.03 20.98 19.58
N ARG A 283 4.31 21.24 19.32
CA ARG A 283 5.42 21.12 20.30
C ARG A 283 5.43 19.79 21.07
N GLY A 284 5.02 18.70 20.43
CA GLY A 284 4.91 17.39 21.06
C GLY A 284 3.69 17.20 21.98
N LYS A 285 2.87 18.24 22.22
CA LYS A 285 1.60 18.13 22.93
C LYS A 285 0.52 17.59 21.99
N LYS A 286 -0.17 16.52 22.41
CA LYS A 286 -1.34 15.97 21.69
C LYS A 286 -2.51 16.94 21.84
N CYS A 287 -3.09 17.36 20.72
CA CYS A 287 -4.17 18.33 20.60
C CYS A 287 -5.34 17.68 19.87
N ALA A 288 -6.51 17.62 20.52
CA ALA A 288 -7.70 17.00 19.94
C ALA A 288 -8.34 17.93 18.90
N VAL A 289 -8.84 17.36 17.81
CA VAL A 289 -9.69 18.09 16.86
C VAL A 289 -11.04 18.36 17.51
N ILE A 290 -11.51 19.60 17.43
CA ILE A 290 -12.79 20.05 18.00
C ILE A 290 -13.69 20.64 16.92
N GLY A 291 -15.00 20.41 17.06
CA GLY A 291 -15.97 20.72 16.01
C GLY A 291 -15.76 19.88 14.74
N ASN A 292 -16.47 20.25 13.67
CA ASN A 292 -16.37 19.54 12.39
C ASN A 292 -15.10 19.93 11.61
N VAL A 293 -14.45 18.97 10.97
CA VAL A 293 -13.38 19.26 9.99
C VAL A 293 -13.98 19.88 8.72
N CYS A 294 -13.47 21.03 8.31
CA CYS A 294 -13.88 21.73 7.09
C CYS A 294 -13.09 21.23 5.86
N MET A 295 -13.39 21.78 4.68
CA MET A 295 -12.74 21.38 3.43
C MET A 295 -11.23 21.67 3.45
N ASP A 296 -10.85 22.84 3.98
CA ASP A 296 -9.50 23.40 3.86
C ASP A 296 -8.77 23.58 5.20
N CYS A 297 -9.44 23.40 6.33
CA CYS A 297 -8.86 23.54 7.66
C CYS A 297 -9.70 22.83 8.74
N PHE A 298 -9.14 22.72 9.94
CA PHE A 298 -9.83 22.25 11.14
C PHE A 298 -9.30 22.95 12.38
N VAL A 299 -10.06 22.88 13.47
CA VAL A 299 -9.71 23.52 14.75
C VAL A 299 -9.25 22.45 15.73
N VAL A 300 -8.21 22.74 16.49
CA VAL A 300 -7.71 21.87 17.56
C VAL A 300 -7.73 22.59 18.90
N ASP A 301 -8.09 21.86 19.95
CA ASP A 301 -7.95 22.31 21.34
C ASP A 301 -6.49 22.16 21.77
N THR A 302 -5.89 23.28 22.17
CA THR A 302 -4.48 23.37 22.59
C THR A 302 -4.33 23.56 24.09
N GLY A 303 -5.42 23.63 24.87
CA GLY A 303 -5.39 23.87 26.31
C GLY A 303 -4.67 25.17 26.65
N ASP A 304 -3.64 25.11 27.49
CA ASP A 304 -2.83 26.28 27.85
C ASP A 304 -1.77 26.67 26.82
N LEU A 305 -1.54 25.84 25.79
CA LEU A 305 -0.55 26.12 24.76
C LEU A 305 -1.07 27.22 23.83
N VAL A 306 -0.40 28.36 23.78
CA VAL A 306 -0.61 29.37 22.74
C VAL A 306 0.27 29.02 21.54
N ALA A 307 -0.33 28.40 20.53
CA ALA A 307 0.35 28.12 19.27
C ALA A 307 0.60 29.40 18.48
N LYS A 308 1.69 29.45 17.70
CA LYS A 308 2.00 30.59 16.82
C LYS A 308 1.58 30.28 15.40
N VAL A 309 1.17 31.29 14.64
CA VAL A 309 1.02 31.17 13.17
C VAL A 309 2.34 30.68 12.58
N ASP A 310 2.24 29.85 11.53
CA ASP A 310 3.34 29.13 10.87
C ASP A 310 4.00 28.01 11.68
N GLU A 311 3.56 27.78 12.91
CA GLU A 311 4.11 26.71 13.73
C GLU A 311 3.79 25.32 13.14
N LYS A 312 4.79 24.44 13.14
CA LYS A 312 4.70 23.08 12.59
C LYS A 312 3.72 22.24 13.42
N VAL A 313 2.78 21.59 12.72
CA VAL A 313 1.84 20.62 13.27
C VAL A 313 2.20 19.25 12.72
N LEU A 314 2.40 18.26 13.59
CA LEU A 314 2.53 16.86 13.19
C LEU A 314 1.12 16.26 13.14
N LEU A 315 0.69 15.84 11.95
CA LEU A 315 -0.61 15.20 11.74
C LEU A 315 -0.56 13.72 12.11
N PHE A 316 0.50 13.02 11.70
CA PHE A 316 0.85 11.70 12.20
C PHE A 316 2.32 11.38 11.95
N ASP A 317 2.86 10.53 12.81
CA ASP A 317 4.17 9.91 12.64
C ASP A 317 3.99 8.45 12.21
N GLY A 318 4.81 7.98 11.27
CA GLY A 318 4.70 6.63 10.72
C GLY A 318 4.87 5.53 11.76
N ASP A 319 5.64 5.76 12.82
CA ASP A 319 5.80 4.78 13.90
C ASP A 319 4.53 4.69 14.78
N LYS A 320 3.62 5.67 14.66
CA LYS A 320 2.31 5.73 15.32
C LYS A 320 1.13 5.58 14.35
N ALA A 321 1.39 5.16 13.11
CA ALA A 321 0.35 5.05 12.08
C ALA A 321 -0.85 4.19 12.53
N SER A 322 -0.60 3.10 13.26
CA SER A 322 -1.67 2.26 13.81
C SER A 322 -2.50 2.97 14.88
N GLU A 323 -1.89 3.73 15.80
CA GLU A 323 -2.62 4.51 16.83
C GLU A 323 -3.55 5.54 16.16
N VAL A 324 -2.98 6.29 15.21
CA VAL A 324 -3.72 7.31 14.45
C VAL A 324 -4.85 6.70 13.62
N ALA A 325 -4.61 5.54 13.00
CA ALA A 325 -5.65 4.85 12.25
C ALA A 325 -6.79 4.36 13.16
N SER A 326 -6.47 3.87 14.37
CA SER A 326 -7.49 3.49 15.36
C SER A 326 -8.33 4.68 15.82
N GLU A 327 -7.75 5.86 16.03
CA GLU A 327 -8.52 7.09 16.30
C GLU A 327 -9.49 7.44 15.17
N ARG A 328 -9.15 7.08 13.93
CA ARG A 328 -9.98 7.25 12.74
C ARG A 328 -10.94 6.08 12.47
N ASN A 329 -11.06 5.14 13.40
CA ASN A 329 -11.83 3.90 13.24
C ASN A 329 -11.47 3.14 11.95
N THR A 330 -10.18 3.08 11.63
CA THR A 330 -9.67 2.43 10.41
C THR A 330 -8.33 1.74 10.66
N ILE A 331 -7.69 1.29 9.58
CA ILE A 331 -6.38 0.63 9.60
C ILE A 331 -5.31 1.50 8.92
N GLU A 332 -4.04 1.26 9.26
CA GLU A 332 -2.89 2.00 8.75
C GLU A 332 -2.81 2.04 7.21
N TYR A 333 -3.33 1.01 6.53
CA TYR A 333 -3.48 0.98 5.07
C TYR A 333 -4.31 2.17 4.57
N CYS A 334 -5.45 2.43 5.20
CA CYS A 334 -6.35 3.53 4.83
C CYS A 334 -5.72 4.89 5.16
N LEU A 335 -5.05 5.00 6.32
CA LEU A 335 -4.35 6.22 6.71
C LEU A 335 -3.30 6.62 5.64
N MET A 336 -2.41 5.70 5.28
CA MET A 336 -1.31 6.00 4.35
C MET A 336 -1.80 6.18 2.91
N THR A 337 -2.78 5.40 2.45
CA THR A 337 -3.30 5.55 1.08
C THR A 337 -4.22 6.75 0.89
N SER A 338 -4.71 7.35 1.98
CA SER A 338 -5.56 8.55 1.93
C SER A 338 -4.81 9.84 1.62
N GLN A 339 -3.48 9.86 1.67
CA GLN A 339 -2.64 11.06 1.48
C GLN A 339 -2.73 11.61 0.04
N LYS A 340 -3.81 12.34 -0.25
CA LYS A 340 -4.17 12.94 -1.54
C LYS A 340 -4.54 14.42 -1.36
N GLY A 341 -4.81 15.13 -2.45
CA GLY A 341 -5.15 16.56 -2.41
C GLY A 341 -3.91 17.44 -2.57
N ARG A 342 -3.89 18.60 -1.91
CA ARG A 342 -2.84 19.63 -2.05
C ARG A 342 -1.61 19.29 -1.17
N ILE A 343 -1.11 18.08 -1.33
CA ILE A 343 0.00 17.53 -0.55
C ILE A 343 1.31 17.65 -1.33
N LYS A 344 2.35 18.16 -0.66
CA LYS A 344 3.73 18.10 -1.14
C LYS A 344 4.42 16.87 -0.55
N ARG A 345 4.79 15.91 -1.39
CA ARG A 345 5.64 14.78 -0.99
C ARG A 345 7.11 15.20 -0.98
N VAL A 346 7.82 14.89 0.11
CA VAL A 346 9.27 15.09 0.26
C VAL A 346 9.89 13.72 0.52
N TYR A 347 10.91 13.37 -0.27
CA TYR A 347 11.59 12.09 -0.18
C TYR A 347 12.91 12.24 0.55
N LEU A 348 13.07 11.51 1.64
CA LEU A 348 14.32 11.39 2.39
C LEU A 348 15.05 10.14 1.87
N ASN A 349 16.35 10.29 1.57
CA ASN A 349 17.17 9.26 0.93
C ASN A 349 18.19 8.63 1.84
#